data_AF-A0A951QLF1-F1
#
_entry.id   AF-A0A951QLF1-F1
#
_cell.length_a   1.000
_cell.length_b   1.000
_cell.length_c   1.000
_cell.angle_alpha   90.00
_cell.angle_beta   90.00
_cell.angle_gamma   90.00
#
_symmetry.space_group_name_H-M   'P 1'
#
loop_
_entity.id
_entity.type
_entity.pdbx_description
1 polymer ?
#
loop_
_entity_poly.entity_id
_entity_poly.type
_entity_poly.pdbx_seq_one_letter_code
_entity_poly.pdbx_strand_id
1 'polypeptide(L)'
;MTTTSNPTRGQVERTLAQRIQALYREQLGHQPSKVTCQLSDRNLVIVLEDSITQPEQLLAHTGRQELAEQVRSDLDDAIQPQIKELIEEILNVEVVELLSDATLETGRSGIIAVLTDTPVVRNSGSSSRVRRKPSSNNNETETSVK
;
A
#
# COMPACT_ATOMS: atom_id res chain seq x y z
N MET A 1 -11.88 -16.00 26.45
CA MET A 1 -10.75 -15.12 26.09
C MET A 1 -10.48 -15.33 24.61
N THR A 2 -10.91 -14.41 23.75
CA THR A 2 -10.72 -14.50 22.30
C THR A 2 -9.28 -14.14 21.97
N THR A 3 -8.50 -15.09 21.48
CA THR A 3 -7.14 -14.85 20.97
C THR A 3 -7.25 -14.14 19.62
N THR A 4 -7.22 -12.81 19.61
CA THR A 4 -7.21 -12.03 18.36
C THR A 4 -5.84 -12.19 17.72
N SER A 5 -5.76 -13.01 16.68
CA SER A 5 -4.54 -13.20 15.89
C SER A 5 -4.24 -11.95 15.07
N ASN A 6 -2.98 -11.52 15.03
CA ASN A 6 -2.57 -10.35 14.24
C ASN A 6 -2.91 -10.56 12.74
N PRO A 7 -3.39 -9.50 12.06
CA PRO A 7 -3.75 -9.59 10.65
C PRO A 7 -2.52 -9.88 9.79
N THR A 8 -2.72 -10.48 8.62
CA THR A 8 -1.64 -10.61 7.65
C THR A 8 -1.36 -9.28 6.96
N ARG A 9 -0.14 -9.10 6.45
CA ARG A 9 0.20 -7.90 5.65
C ARG A 9 -0.82 -7.61 4.56
N GLY A 10 -1.19 -8.63 3.77
CA GLY A 10 -2.17 -8.48 2.69
C GLY A 10 -3.60 -8.15 3.17
N GLN A 11 -3.98 -8.56 4.38
CA GLN A 11 -5.25 -8.12 4.98
C GLN A 11 -5.21 -6.63 5.32
N VAL A 12 -4.13 -6.19 5.97
CA VAL A 12 -3.92 -4.78 6.32
C VAL A 12 -3.87 -3.88 5.08
N GLU A 13 -3.08 -4.24 4.07
CA GLU A 13 -2.99 -3.52 2.80
C GLU A 13 -4.36 -3.41 2.11
N ARG A 14 -5.15 -4.48 2.12
CA ARG A 14 -6.51 -4.47 1.56
C ARG A 14 -7.45 -3.56 2.35
N THR A 15 -7.39 -3.60 3.68
CA THR A 15 -8.20 -2.74 4.54
C THR A 15 -7.85 -1.27 4.33
N LEU A 16 -6.56 -0.93 4.27
CA LEU A 16 -6.08 0.42 3.94
C LEU A 16 -6.64 0.88 2.59
N ALA A 17 -6.45 0.09 1.53
CA ALA A 17 -6.92 0.45 0.20
C ALA A 17 -8.43 0.73 0.16
N GLN A 18 -9.24 -0.12 0.81
CA GLN A 18 -10.69 0.05 0.86
C GLN A 18 -11.11 1.30 1.64
N ARG A 19 -10.48 1.55 2.80
CA ARG A 19 -10.80 2.69 3.65
C ARG A 19 -10.37 4.01 3.02
N ILE A 20 -9.21 4.07 2.38
CA ILE A 20 -8.74 5.23 1.63
C ILE A 20 -9.67 5.52 0.44
N GLN A 21 -10.06 4.48 -0.29
CA GLN A 21 -11.00 4.64 -1.41
C GLN A 21 -12.36 5.19 -0.95
N ALA A 22 -12.86 4.75 0.22
CA ALA A 22 -14.08 5.29 0.83
C ALA A 22 -13.90 6.75 1.27
N LEU A 23 -12.77 7.08 1.90
CA LEU A 23 -12.45 8.43 2.34
C LEU A 23 -12.48 9.43 1.17
N TYR A 24 -11.85 9.10 0.03
CA TYR A 24 -11.89 9.95 -1.16
C TYR A 24 -13.33 10.20 -1.64
N ARG A 25 -14.17 9.17 -1.66
CA ARG A 25 -15.58 9.32 -2.05
C ARG A 25 -16.34 10.21 -1.07
N GLU A 26 -16.11 10.05 0.23
CA GLU A 26 -16.81 10.78 1.29
C GLU A 26 -16.41 12.26 1.35
N GLN A 27 -15.13 12.56 1.16
CA GLN A 27 -14.59 13.91 1.30
C GLN A 27 -14.62 14.70 -0.02
N LEU A 28 -14.35 14.03 -1.14
CA LEU A 28 -14.20 14.69 -2.45
C LEU A 28 -15.33 14.38 -3.43
N GLY A 29 -16.28 13.50 -3.04
CA GLY A 29 -17.34 13.05 -3.94
C GLY A 29 -16.84 12.21 -5.12
N HIS A 30 -15.55 11.85 -5.13
CA HIS A 30 -14.89 11.13 -6.21
C HIS A 30 -14.23 9.86 -5.69
N GLN A 31 -14.47 8.74 -6.36
CA GLN A 31 -13.92 7.45 -5.96
C GLN A 31 -12.82 7.03 -6.94
N PRO A 32 -11.56 6.92 -6.50
CA PRO A 32 -10.48 6.35 -7.29
C PRO A 32 -10.88 4.96 -7.80
N SER A 33 -10.53 4.62 -9.05
CA SER A 33 -10.90 3.32 -9.63
C SER A 33 -10.17 2.17 -8.94
N LYS A 34 -8.94 2.43 -8.49
CA LYS A 34 -8.13 1.47 -7.77
C LYS A 34 -7.21 2.17 -6.78
N VAL A 35 -7.13 1.58 -5.58
CA VAL A 35 -6.14 1.94 -4.57
C VAL A 35 -5.28 0.71 -4.29
N THR A 36 -3.97 0.86 -4.40
CA THR A 36 -3.00 -0.19 -4.07
C THR A 36 -2.16 0.27 -2.89
N CYS A 37 -2.07 -0.57 -1.86
CA CYS A 37 -1.25 -0.31 -0.68
C CYS A 37 -0.16 -1.39 -0.59
N GLN A 38 1.08 -0.99 -0.31
CA GLN A 38 2.20 -1.90 -0.10
C GLN A 38 2.94 -1.50 1.15
N LEU A 39 2.93 -2.38 2.14
CA LEU A 39 3.63 -2.18 3.40
C LEU A 39 5.00 -2.88 3.36
N SER A 40 6.07 -2.13 3.59
CA SER A 40 7.44 -2.65 3.69
C SER A 40 8.17 -1.97 4.84
N ASP A 41 8.51 -2.75 5.87
CA ASP A 41 9.14 -2.27 7.10
C ASP A 41 8.40 -1.07 7.69
N ARG A 42 9.03 0.11 7.66
CA ARG A 42 8.49 1.39 8.17
C ARG A 42 7.91 2.27 7.07
N ASN A 43 7.73 1.75 5.87
CA ASN A 43 7.18 2.51 4.75
C ASN A 43 5.87 1.89 4.28
N LEU A 44 4.87 2.74 4.08
CA LEU A 44 3.65 2.39 3.39
C LEU A 44 3.58 3.20 2.09
N VAL A 45 3.56 2.49 0.96
CA VAL A 45 3.35 3.10 -0.36
C VAL A 45 1.90 2.91 -0.78
N ILE A 46 1.25 3.98 -1.20
CA ILE A 46 -0.14 4.00 -1.66
C ILE A 46 -0.14 4.58 -3.07
N VAL A 47 -0.83 3.91 -3.99
CA VAL A 47 -1.05 4.40 -5.35
C VAL A 47 -2.54 4.43 -5.63
N LEU A 48 -3.02 5.57 -6.08
CA LEU A 48 -4.40 5.81 -6.46
C LEU A 48 -4.45 5.99 -7.99
N GLU A 49 -5.29 5.20 -8.64
CA GLU A 49 -5.59 5.32 -10.07
C GLU A 49 -6.95 6.01 -10.24
N ASP A 50 -7.06 6.84 -11.27
CA ASP A 50 -8.21 7.73 -11.52
C ASP A 50 -8.55 8.58 -10.29
N SER A 51 -7.54 9.20 -9.67
CA SER A 51 -7.74 10.04 -8.47
C SER A 51 -8.25 11.46 -8.77
N ILE A 52 -8.30 11.84 -10.05
CA ILE A 52 -8.71 13.20 -10.46
C ILE A 52 -10.21 13.41 -10.37
N THR A 53 -10.61 14.39 -9.58
CA THR A 53 -12.00 14.78 -9.40
C THR A 53 -12.57 15.47 -10.65
N GLN A 54 -13.90 15.44 -10.78
CA GLN A 54 -14.58 16.07 -11.91
C GLN A 54 -14.31 17.59 -12.04
N PRO A 55 -14.27 18.39 -10.96
CA PRO A 55 -13.89 19.80 -11.04
C PRO A 55 -12.49 20.03 -11.64
N GLU A 56 -11.50 19.25 -11.22
CA GLU A 56 -10.12 19.36 -11.72
C GLU A 56 -10.04 18.98 -13.20
N GLN A 57 -10.72 17.89 -13.59
CA GLN A 57 -10.82 17.50 -14.99
C GLN A 57 -11.46 18.63 -15.81
N LEU A 58 -12.57 19.21 -15.36
CA LEU A 58 -13.25 20.29 -16.08
C LEU A 58 -12.32 21.51 -16.29
N LEU A 59 -11.55 21.88 -15.28
CA LEU A 59 -10.57 22.96 -15.37
C LEU A 59 -9.48 22.64 -16.40
N ALA A 60 -8.91 21.44 -16.36
CA ALA A 60 -7.90 21.01 -17.33
C ALA A 60 -8.44 21.04 -18.78
N HIS A 61 -9.62 20.48 -19.01
CA HIS A 61 -10.24 20.42 -20.35
C HIS A 61 -10.65 21.80 -20.90
N THR A 62 -10.85 22.78 -20.03
CA THR A 62 -11.16 24.17 -20.44
C THR A 62 -9.91 25.03 -20.62
N GLY A 63 -8.71 24.41 -20.64
CA GLY A 63 -7.43 25.08 -20.85
C GLY A 63 -6.90 25.81 -19.61
N ARG A 64 -7.44 25.51 -18.42
CA ARG A 64 -7.03 26.11 -17.13
C ARG A 64 -6.19 25.14 -16.32
N GLN A 65 -5.11 24.65 -16.91
CA GLN A 65 -4.28 23.60 -16.31
C GLN A 65 -3.67 24.04 -14.96
N GLU A 66 -3.09 25.24 -14.87
CA GLU A 66 -2.51 25.76 -13.62
C GLU A 66 -3.54 25.82 -12.48
N LEU A 67 -4.79 26.17 -12.81
CA LEU A 67 -5.87 26.19 -11.81
C LEU A 67 -6.30 24.78 -11.40
N ALA A 68 -6.30 23.82 -12.33
CA ALA A 68 -6.56 22.42 -12.01
C ALA A 68 -5.48 21.86 -11.07
N GLU A 69 -4.21 22.20 -11.31
CA GLU A 69 -3.07 21.82 -10.47
C GLU A 69 -3.14 22.48 -9.08
N GLN A 70 -3.55 23.75 -8.99
CA GLN A 70 -3.75 24.40 -7.70
C GLN A 70 -4.88 23.74 -6.90
N VAL A 71 -6.03 23.48 -7.55
CA VAL A 71 -7.15 22.78 -6.90
C VAL A 71 -6.70 21.40 -6.42
N ARG A 72 -5.92 20.65 -7.21
CA ARG A 72 -5.31 19.39 -6.75
C ARG A 72 -4.52 19.58 -5.48
N SER A 73 -3.56 20.50 -5.49
CA SER A 73 -2.69 20.74 -4.33
C SER A 73 -3.52 21.03 -3.08
N ASP A 74 -4.52 21.91 -3.19
CA ASP A 74 -5.38 22.29 -2.07
C ASP A 74 -6.23 21.11 -1.56
N LEU A 75 -6.73 20.25 -2.46
CA LEU A 75 -7.49 19.05 -2.08
C LEU A 75 -6.61 17.98 -1.44
N ASP A 76 -5.40 17.79 -1.96
CA ASP A 76 -4.42 16.87 -1.38
C ASP A 76 -4.05 17.34 0.04
N ASP A 77 -3.73 18.62 0.24
CA ASP A 77 -3.44 19.18 1.57
C ASP A 77 -4.61 19.02 2.55
N ALA A 78 -5.86 19.14 2.06
CA ALA A 78 -7.05 18.99 2.88
C ALA A 78 -7.31 17.54 3.32
N ILE A 79 -7.03 16.54 2.48
CA ILE A 79 -7.32 15.12 2.77
C ILE A 79 -6.17 14.42 3.50
N GLN A 80 -4.93 14.90 3.36
CA GLN A 80 -3.74 14.29 3.99
C GLN A 80 -3.88 14.04 5.50
N PRO A 81 -4.41 14.95 6.34
CA PRO A 81 -4.58 14.70 7.78
C PRO A 81 -5.47 13.48 8.06
N GLN A 82 -6.54 13.30 7.28
CA GLN A 82 -7.48 12.19 7.44
C GLN A 82 -6.87 10.86 6.97
N ILE A 83 -6.07 10.90 5.90
CA ILE A 83 -5.29 9.74 5.45
C ILE A 83 -4.29 9.33 6.54
N LYS A 84 -3.61 10.30 7.15
CA LYS A 84 -2.67 10.07 8.26
C LYS A 84 -3.37 9.36 9.42
N GLU A 85 -4.46 9.93 9.95
CA GLU A 85 -5.24 9.36 11.05
C GLU A 85 -5.69 7.93 10.74
N LEU A 86 -6.18 7.70 9.52
CA LEU A 86 -6.62 6.39 9.06
C LEU A 86 -5.49 5.35 9.05
N ILE A 87 -4.29 5.74 8.60
CA ILE A 87 -3.11 4.88 8.60
C ILE A 87 -2.72 4.53 10.03
N GLU A 88 -2.66 5.53 10.91
CA GLU A 88 -2.29 5.35 12.32
C GLU A 88 -3.27 4.44 13.06
N GLU A 89 -4.58 4.60 12.82
CA GLU A 89 -5.63 3.75 13.39
C GLU A 89 -5.49 2.28 12.94
N ILE A 90 -5.27 2.05 11.64
CA ILE A 90 -5.22 0.68 11.09
C ILE A 90 -3.92 -0.03 11.45
N LEU A 91 -2.79 0.69 11.43
CA LEU A 91 -1.47 0.12 11.69
C LEU A 91 -1.12 0.11 13.18
N ASN A 92 -1.80 0.92 14.00
CA ASN A 92 -1.47 1.17 15.39
C ASN A 92 0.00 1.61 15.56
N VAL A 93 0.46 2.47 14.65
CA VAL A 93 1.80 3.05 14.57
C VAL A 93 1.68 4.47 14.06
N GLU A 94 2.41 5.41 14.67
CA GLU A 94 2.41 6.82 14.26
C GLU A 94 3.09 7.04 12.91
N VAL A 95 2.56 7.98 12.12
CA VAL A 95 3.11 8.43 10.84
C VAL A 95 3.98 9.65 11.11
N VAL A 96 5.28 9.52 10.83
CA VAL A 96 6.28 10.59 10.93
C VAL A 96 6.06 11.63 9.86
N GLU A 97 5.89 11.17 8.62
CA GLU A 97 5.80 12.02 7.44
C GLU A 97 4.93 11.36 6.39
N LEU A 98 4.21 12.18 5.63
CA LEU A 98 3.41 11.77 4.50
C LEU A 98 3.80 12.63 3.29
N LEU A 99 4.31 11.97 2.26
CA LEU A 99 4.73 12.60 1.01
C LEU A 99 3.71 12.22 -0.05
N SER A 100 3.09 13.21 -0.69
CA SER A 100 2.10 13.01 -1.75
C SER A 100 2.54 13.74 -3.01
N ASP A 101 2.28 13.12 -4.16
CA ASP A 101 2.35 13.79 -5.45
C ASP A 101 1.30 13.19 -6.39
N ALA A 102 0.88 13.98 -7.38
CA ALA A 102 -0.11 13.56 -8.35
C ALA A 102 0.20 14.07 -9.75
N THR A 103 -0.02 13.21 -10.73
CA THR A 103 0.13 13.58 -12.14
C THR A 103 -1.24 13.67 -12.78
N LEU A 104 -1.69 14.90 -13.06
CA LEU A 104 -3.00 15.20 -13.65
C LEU A 104 -3.21 14.48 -14.99
N GLU A 105 -2.18 14.46 -15.84
CA GLU A 105 -2.22 13.83 -17.17
C GLU A 105 -2.50 12.32 -17.12
N THR A 106 -1.89 11.61 -16.16
CA THR A 106 -2.06 10.15 -16.03
C THR A 106 -3.19 9.75 -15.09
N GLY A 107 -3.76 10.72 -14.39
CA GLY A 107 -4.82 10.51 -13.43
C GLY A 107 -4.40 9.78 -12.15
N ARG A 108 -3.11 9.82 -11.80
CA ARG A 108 -2.55 9.03 -10.69
C ARG A 108 -2.06 9.90 -9.55
N SER A 109 -2.28 9.45 -8.33
CA SER A 109 -1.63 9.97 -7.13
C SER A 109 -0.77 8.89 -6.47
N GLY A 110 0.40 9.27 -5.99
CA GLY A 110 1.30 8.45 -5.18
C GLY A 110 1.46 9.07 -3.81
N ILE A 111 1.34 8.25 -2.77
CA ILE A 111 1.57 8.65 -1.39
C ILE A 111 2.57 7.71 -0.75
N ILE A 112 3.54 8.25 -0.02
CA ILE A 112 4.48 7.52 0.81
C ILE A 112 4.29 7.99 2.25
N ALA A 113 3.90 7.07 3.13
CA ALA A 113 3.87 7.32 4.57
C ALA A 113 5.09 6.66 5.23
N VAL A 114 5.86 7.46 5.96
CA VAL A 114 6.99 7.01 6.78
C VAL A 114 6.50 6.82 8.21
N LEU A 115 6.70 5.62 8.75
CA LEU A 115 6.20 5.19 10.05
C LEU A 115 7.31 5.27 11.11
N THR A 116 6.90 5.52 12.34
CA THR A 116 7.81 5.51 13.50
C THR A 116 8.43 4.13 13.71
N ASP A 117 7.60 3.09 13.64
CA ASP A 117 7.97 1.69 13.86
C ASP A 117 7.46 0.75 12.76
N THR A 118 7.98 -0.48 12.73
CA THR A 118 7.47 -1.52 11.81
C THR A 118 6.15 -2.07 12.35
N PRO A 119 5.03 -2.00 11.60
CA PRO A 119 3.75 -2.50 12.08
C PRO A 119 3.77 -4.01 12.35
N VAL A 120 3.06 -4.42 13.40
CA VAL A 120 2.98 -5.83 13.80
C VAL A 120 2.01 -6.57 12.90
N VAL A 121 2.51 -7.09 11.77
CA VAL A 121 1.74 -7.90 10.82
C VAL A 121 2.27 -9.32 10.71
N ARG A 122 1.37 -10.27 10.53
CA ARG A 122 1.76 -11.66 10.27
C ARG A 122 2.19 -11.83 8.82
N ASN A 123 3.38 -12.35 8.60
CA ASN A 123 3.74 -12.86 7.28
C ASN A 123 2.85 -14.06 6.96
N SER A 124 2.03 -13.94 5.92
CA SER A 124 1.37 -15.09 5.32
C SER A 124 2.44 -15.93 4.62
N GLY A 125 3.15 -16.75 5.37
CA GLY A 125 4.18 -17.62 4.82
C GLY A 125 3.59 -18.47 3.72
N SER A 126 4.08 -18.30 2.49
CA SER A 126 4.13 -19.40 1.54
C SER A 126 4.97 -20.48 2.23
N SER A 127 4.34 -21.58 2.63
CA SER A 127 5.05 -22.75 3.12
C SER A 127 5.85 -23.35 1.96
N SER A 128 7.03 -22.79 1.64
CA SER A 128 8.01 -23.46 0.80
C SER A 128 8.68 -24.54 1.63
N ARG A 129 8.00 -25.69 1.76
CA ARG A 129 8.66 -26.95 2.13
C ARG A 129 9.72 -27.24 1.07
N VAL A 130 10.95 -26.79 1.31
CA VAL A 130 12.13 -27.34 0.63
C VAL A 130 12.26 -28.78 1.10
N ARG A 131 11.64 -29.70 0.35
CA ARG A 131 11.76 -31.14 0.52
C ARG A 131 13.19 -31.52 0.12
N ARG A 132 14.12 -31.55 1.09
CA ARG A 132 15.44 -32.15 0.89
C ARG A 132 15.24 -33.63 0.55
N LYS A 133 15.52 -34.02 -0.70
CA LYS A 133 15.65 -35.42 -1.12
C LYS A 133 16.90 -35.99 -0.44
N PRO A 134 16.88 -37.19 0.18
CA PRO A 134 18.10 -37.83 0.60
C PRO A 134 18.86 -38.29 -0.65
N SER A 135 20.14 -37.91 -0.72
CA SER A 135 21.10 -38.36 -1.73
C SER A 135 21.36 -39.86 -1.54
N SER A 136 21.04 -40.64 -2.57
CA SER A 136 21.47 -42.05 -2.69
C SER A 136 22.98 -42.06 -2.85
N ASN A 137 23.70 -42.61 -1.88
CA ASN A 137 25.13 -42.80 -1.95
C ASN A 137 25.40 -44.16 -2.60
N ASN A 138 25.66 -44.17 -3.92
CA ASN A 138 26.28 -45.30 -4.58
C ASN A 138 27.79 -45.08 -4.55
N ASN A 139 28.50 -45.81 -3.69
CA ASN A 139 29.91 -46.09 -3.91
C ASN A 139 30.08 -47.61 -3.99
N GLU A 140 30.30 -48.08 -5.21
CA GLU A 140 31.03 -49.31 -5.48
C GLU A 140 32.47 -49.14 -5.01
N THR A 141 32.99 -50.13 -4.29
CA THR A 141 34.42 -50.44 -4.34
C THR A 141 34.55 -51.95 -4.20
N GLU A 142 34.84 -52.61 -5.32
CA GLU A 142 35.55 -53.88 -5.34
C GLU A 142 36.90 -53.72 -4.61
N THR A 143 37.33 -54.71 -3.84
CA THR A 143 38.51 -55.56 -4.16
C THR A 143 38.84 -56.48 -2.97
N SER A 144 38.70 -57.79 -3.22
CA SER A 144 39.50 -58.95 -2.78
C SER A 144 40.51 -58.81 -1.62
N VAL A 145 40.38 -59.64 -0.57
CA VAL A 145 41.47 -60.50 -0.03
C VAL A 145 40.86 -61.68 0.76
N LYS A 146 40.85 -62.89 0.18
CA LYS A 146 41.63 -64.09 0.62
C LYS A 146 41.20 -65.34 -0.16
#